data_AF-A0A846AUX9-F1
#
_entry.id   AF-A0A846AUX9-F1
#
_cell.length_a   1.000
_cell.length_b   1.000
_cell.length_c   1.000
_cell.angle_alpha   90.00
_cell.angle_beta   90.00
_cell.angle_gamma   90.00
#
_symmetry.space_group_name_H-M   'P 1'
#
loop_
_entity.id
_entity.type
_entity.pdbx_description
1 polymer ?
#
loop_
_entity_poly.entity_id
_entity_poly.type
_entity_poly.pdbx_seq_one_letter_code
_entity_poly.pdbx_strand_id
1 'polypeptide(L)'
;MNRLTRDQIIAIIGIFVASFTAVIVAFIPAFLPTQWKCFFKNRYYDEEYQVCKPKLPVFKENNDCKHYYELVEEDISWTEANNRAKNKNHRGIPGHLVTITSQEEQEFIENSQNLRQLDQNSNREEVFVRSQLNSAWIGASDARNEGIWEWVVGPETEKGMQFWIGKSDGDPIKNVYSNWRDNVQPDDGREGEDYGHISLYSQEGFKWNDNDVNDRYSEVSQYIVEYTDCPNQD
;
A
#
# COMPACT_ATOMS: atom_id res chain seq x y z
N MET A 1 -8.78 9.87 39.45
CA MET A 1 -7.46 9.33 39.07
C MET A 1 -6.64 10.47 38.49
N ASN A 2 -5.64 10.96 39.22
CA ASN A 2 -4.88 12.13 38.82
C ASN A 2 -3.86 11.76 37.74
N ARG A 3 -3.88 12.46 36.60
CA ARG A 3 -2.85 12.35 35.56
C ARG A 3 -1.54 12.93 36.09
N LEU A 4 -0.46 12.15 35.99
CA LEU A 4 0.89 12.57 36.34
C LEU A 4 1.39 13.62 35.34
N THR A 5 2.13 14.61 35.84
CA THR A 5 2.73 15.66 34.99
C THR A 5 3.98 15.16 34.28
N ARG A 6 4.39 15.86 33.21
CA ARG A 6 5.56 15.51 32.38
C ARG A 6 6.85 15.35 33.20
N ASP A 7 7.00 16.13 34.27
CA ASP A 7 8.16 16.05 35.17
C ASP A 7 8.09 14.85 36.14
N GLN A 8 6.87 14.41 36.50
CA GLN A 8 6.65 13.19 37.28
C GLN A 8 6.91 11.92 36.44
N ILE A 9 6.66 11.97 35.13
CA ILE A 9 6.98 10.87 34.20
C ILE A 9 8.50 10.74 34.02
N ILE A 10 9.23 11.85 33.94
CA ILE A 10 10.70 11.86 33.85
C ILE A 10 11.34 11.31 35.13
N ALA A 11 10.77 11.60 36.31
CA ALA A 11 11.24 11.05 37.58
C ALA A 11 11.01 9.53 37.72
N ILE A 12 9.96 8.98 37.12
CA ILE A 12 9.71 7.51 37.12
C ILE A 12 10.73 6.77 36.24
N ILE A 13 11.24 7.41 35.18
CA ILE A 13 12.28 6.83 34.31
C ILE A 13 13.69 7.03 34.89
N GLY A 14 13.89 8.00 35.79
CA GLY A 14 15.15 8.23 36.51
C GLY A 14 15.41 7.33 37.71
N ILE A 15 14.46 6.45 38.09
CA ILE A 15 14.60 5.55 39.26
C ILE A 15 14.62 4.10 38.76
N PHE A 16 15.74 3.69 38.18
CA PHE A 16 16.17 2.29 38.19
C PHE A 16 17.71 2.21 38.20
N VAL A 17 18.33 2.97 39.10
CA VAL A 17 19.68 2.65 39.58
C VAL A 17 19.73 2.89 41.08
N ALA A 18 19.19 1.94 41.85
CA ALA A 18 19.73 1.62 43.16
C ALA A 18 19.21 0.27 43.67
N SER A 19 20.17 -0.64 43.79
CA SER A 19 20.23 -1.78 44.72
C SER A 19 19.91 -3.18 44.19
N PHE A 20 20.86 -4.05 44.50
CA PHE A 20 20.94 -5.51 44.40
C PHE A 20 21.37 -6.14 43.07
N THR A 21 22.69 -6.36 43.01
CA THR A 21 23.42 -7.57 42.55
C THR A 21 23.00 -8.25 41.24
N ALA A 22 24.00 -8.46 40.37
CA ALA A 22 23.97 -9.02 39.01
C ALA A 22 23.56 -8.02 37.92
N VAL A 23 24.52 -7.15 37.58
CA VAL A 23 24.41 -6.27 36.42
C VAL A 23 24.58 -7.11 35.15
N ILE A 24 23.47 -7.60 34.61
CA ILE A 24 23.37 -7.77 33.16
C ILE A 24 23.37 -6.34 32.62
N VAL A 25 24.55 -5.84 32.25
CA VAL A 25 24.65 -4.66 31.38
C VAL A 25 24.17 -5.16 30.02
N ALA A 26 22.85 -5.20 29.84
CA ALA A 26 22.30 -5.15 28.51
C ALA A 26 22.80 -3.82 27.95
N PHE A 27 23.75 -3.87 27.03
CA PHE A 27 24.07 -2.77 26.15
C PHE A 27 22.76 -2.39 25.46
N ILE A 28 22.03 -1.43 26.04
CA ILE A 28 21.03 -0.71 25.29
C ILE A 28 21.87 0.23 24.43
N PRO A 29 22.04 -0.02 23.13
CA PRO A 29 22.75 0.93 22.28
C PRO A 29 22.11 2.29 22.49
N ALA A 30 22.92 3.32 22.71
CA ALA A 30 22.44 4.68 22.92
C ALA A 30 21.77 5.17 21.62
N PHE A 31 20.48 4.87 21.47
CA PHE A 31 19.67 5.35 20.36
C PHE A 31 19.63 6.88 20.44
N LEU A 32 19.86 7.55 19.31
CA LEU A 32 19.81 9.01 19.23
C LEU A 32 18.39 9.51 19.58
N PRO A 33 18.22 10.72 20.14
CA PRO A 33 16.91 11.25 20.56
C PRO A 33 15.82 11.21 19.47
N THR A 34 16.23 11.24 18.19
CA THR A 34 15.33 11.17 17.02
C THR A 34 14.76 9.77 16.81
N GLN A 35 15.54 8.71 17.05
CA GLN A 35 15.09 7.32 16.90
C GLN A 35 13.98 6.98 17.92
N TRP A 36 14.14 7.42 19.17
CA TRP A 36 13.11 7.29 20.20
C TRP A 36 11.82 8.05 19.84
N LYS A 37 11.94 9.26 19.27
CA LYS A 37 10.78 10.02 18.78
C LYS A 37 10.02 9.28 17.69
N CYS A 38 10.70 8.55 16.79
CA CYS A 38 10.02 7.74 15.78
C CYS A 38 9.30 6.56 16.41
N PHE A 39 9.97 5.82 17.31
CA PHE A 39 9.41 4.67 18.00
C PHE A 39 8.10 5.01 18.72
N PHE A 40 8.08 6.08 19.53
CA PHE A 40 6.86 6.50 20.26
C PHE A 40 5.73 6.99 19.34
N LYS A 41 6.03 7.36 18.09
CA LYS A 41 5.05 7.73 17.07
C LYS A 41 4.62 6.56 16.17
N ASN A 42 5.02 5.33 16.52
CA ASN A 42 4.86 4.14 15.69
C ASN A 42 5.42 4.31 14.25
N ARG A 43 6.51 5.06 14.13
CA ARG A 43 7.25 5.31 12.89
C ARG A 43 8.57 4.57 12.93
N TYR A 44 9.14 4.24 11.78
CA TYR A 44 10.53 3.80 11.73
C TYR A 44 11.44 5.01 11.52
N TYR A 45 12.66 4.91 12.04
CA TYR A 45 13.70 5.90 11.75
C TYR A 45 14.42 5.46 10.48
N ASP A 46 14.38 6.33 9.48
CA ASP A 46 15.14 6.15 8.26
C ASP A 46 16.56 6.68 8.51
N GLU A 47 17.57 5.79 8.48
CA GLU A 47 18.96 6.16 8.78
C GLU A 47 19.62 6.95 7.64
N GLU A 48 19.23 6.68 6.40
CA GLU A 48 19.76 7.34 5.20
C GLU A 48 19.35 8.82 5.17
N TYR A 49 18.07 9.09 5.43
CA TYR A 49 17.51 10.45 5.42
C TYR A 49 17.43 11.09 6.81
N GLN A 50 17.78 10.35 7.86
CA GLN A 50 17.71 10.78 9.27
C GLN A 50 16.33 11.31 9.71
N VAL A 51 15.24 10.81 9.15
CA VAL A 51 13.85 11.26 9.41
C VAL A 51 12.93 10.13 9.90
N CYS A 52 11.83 10.47 10.58
CA CYS A 52 10.80 9.49 10.96
C CYS A 52 9.81 9.26 9.82
N LYS A 53 9.81 8.06 9.24
CA LYS A 53 8.85 7.66 8.19
C LYS A 53 7.74 6.77 8.75
N PRO A 54 6.49 6.89 8.25
CA PRO A 54 5.44 5.94 8.61
C PRO A 54 5.91 4.52 8.28
N LYS A 55 5.56 3.54 9.12
CA LYS A 55 5.77 2.14 8.76
C LYS A 55 4.82 1.81 7.61
N LEU A 56 5.34 1.26 6.53
CA LEU A 56 4.52 0.73 5.46
C LEU A 56 3.74 -0.50 6.00
N PRO A 57 2.46 -0.66 5.66
CA PRO A 57 1.75 -1.92 5.88
C PRO A 57 2.50 -3.06 5.18
N VAL A 58 2.60 -4.20 5.86
CA VAL A 58 3.27 -5.41 5.38
C VAL A 58 2.28 -6.56 5.29
N PHE A 59 2.08 -7.10 4.10
CA PHE A 59 1.43 -8.39 3.87
C PHE A 59 2.49 -9.48 3.85
N LYS A 60 2.16 -10.66 4.40
CA LYS A 60 3.05 -11.82 4.34
C LYS A 60 2.31 -12.94 3.64
N GLU A 61 2.82 -13.32 2.47
CA GLU A 61 2.33 -14.46 1.73
C GLU A 61 2.73 -15.79 2.40
N ASN A 62 1.97 -16.83 2.10
CA ASN A 62 2.21 -18.18 2.63
C ASN A 62 3.53 -18.80 2.14
N ASN A 63 4.15 -18.23 1.10
CA ASN A 63 5.46 -18.61 0.54
C ASN A 63 6.66 -17.89 1.22
N ASP A 64 6.42 -17.21 2.35
CA ASP A 64 7.37 -16.37 3.11
C ASP A 64 7.79 -15.04 2.44
N CYS A 65 7.23 -14.69 1.28
CA CYS A 65 7.39 -13.36 0.71
C CYS A 65 6.71 -12.29 1.58
N LYS A 66 7.36 -11.13 1.70
CA LYS A 66 6.82 -9.93 2.36
C LYS A 66 6.59 -8.85 1.33
N HIS A 67 5.40 -8.30 1.33
CA HIS A 67 4.98 -7.24 0.43
C HIS A 67 4.72 -5.99 1.27
N TYR A 68 5.38 -4.89 0.94
CA TYR A 68 5.20 -3.60 1.58
C TYR A 68 4.43 -2.69 0.63
N TYR A 69 3.45 -1.94 1.14
CA TYR A 69 2.60 -1.08 0.30
C TYR A 69 2.71 0.38 0.71
N GLU A 70 2.78 1.26 -0.28
CA GLU A 70 2.78 2.71 -0.10
C GLU A 70 1.71 3.34 -1.01
N LEU A 71 0.75 4.05 -0.41
CA LEU A 71 -0.14 4.93 -1.18
C LEU A 71 0.58 6.23 -1.48
N VAL A 72 0.53 6.65 -2.73
CA VAL A 72 1.09 7.93 -3.16
C VAL A 72 0.00 8.76 -3.79
N GLU A 73 -0.21 9.96 -3.27
CA GLU A 73 -1.23 10.92 -3.73
C GLU A 73 -0.63 11.89 -4.74
N GLU A 74 -0.71 11.55 -6.02
CA GLU A 74 -0.29 12.40 -7.13
C GLU A 74 -1.23 12.20 -8.33
N ASP A 75 -1.73 13.31 -8.87
CA ASP A 75 -2.53 13.34 -10.10
C ASP A 75 -1.62 13.27 -11.33
N ILE A 76 -1.36 12.04 -11.77
CA ILE A 76 -0.47 11.70 -12.87
C ILE A 76 -1.03 10.51 -13.67
N SER A 77 -0.59 10.38 -14.92
CA SER A 77 -0.96 9.23 -15.77
C SER A 77 -0.45 7.91 -15.20
N TRP A 78 -1.06 6.79 -15.61
CA TRP A 78 -0.56 5.45 -15.27
C TRP A 78 0.91 5.27 -15.65
N THR A 79 1.31 5.78 -16.82
CA THR A 79 2.70 5.70 -17.30
C THR A 79 3.66 6.44 -16.36
N GLU A 80 3.30 7.64 -15.91
CA GLU A 80 4.09 8.39 -14.94
C GLU A 80 4.13 7.70 -13.58
N ALA A 81 2.98 7.18 -13.10
CA ALA A 81 2.90 6.43 -11.85
C ALA A 81 3.80 5.19 -11.87
N ASN A 82 3.76 4.41 -12.95
CA ASN A 82 4.64 3.25 -13.15
C ASN A 82 6.12 3.64 -13.13
N ASN A 83 6.49 4.72 -13.83
CA ASN A 83 7.87 5.23 -13.83
C ASN A 83 8.30 5.72 -12.44
N ARG A 84 7.43 6.37 -11.67
CA ARG A 84 7.73 6.82 -10.31
C ARG A 84 7.86 5.65 -9.34
N ALA A 85 6.98 4.66 -9.45
CA ALA A 85 7.04 3.44 -8.64
C ALA A 85 8.37 2.70 -8.83
N LYS A 86 8.81 2.51 -10.08
CA LYS A 86 10.11 1.88 -10.43
C LYS A 86 11.33 2.60 -9.87
N ASN A 87 11.23 3.92 -9.65
CA ASN A 87 12.32 4.73 -9.10
C ASN A 87 12.29 4.81 -7.56
N LYS A 88 11.30 4.21 -6.90
CA LYS A 88 11.26 4.12 -5.45
C LYS A 88 12.05 2.92 -4.95
N ASN A 89 12.51 3.05 -3.72
CA ASN A 89 13.23 2.00 -3.01
C ASN A 89 12.77 1.94 -1.56
N HIS A 90 12.53 0.73 -1.06
CA HIS A 90 12.32 0.48 0.35
C HIS A 90 13.33 -0.58 0.82
N ARG A 91 14.32 -0.17 1.62
CA ARG A 91 15.30 -1.10 2.23
C ARG A 91 16.09 -1.93 1.20
N GLY A 92 16.43 -1.35 0.07
CA GLY A 92 17.10 -2.04 -1.04
C GLY A 92 16.15 -2.75 -2.00
N ILE A 93 14.85 -2.84 -1.69
CA ILE A 93 13.84 -3.46 -2.54
C ILE A 93 13.31 -2.39 -3.52
N PRO A 94 13.40 -2.60 -4.84
CA PRO A 94 12.81 -1.70 -5.83
C PRO A 94 11.28 -1.76 -5.79
N GLY A 95 10.63 -0.62 -6.06
CA GLY A 95 9.17 -0.54 -6.12
C GLY A 95 8.59 -0.86 -7.50
N HIS A 96 7.31 -1.22 -7.54
CA HIS A 96 6.48 -1.27 -8.75
C HIS A 96 5.04 -0.89 -8.41
N LEU A 97 4.18 -0.63 -9.41
CA LEU A 97 2.75 -0.52 -9.12
C LEU A 97 2.25 -1.85 -8.57
N VAL A 98 1.33 -1.79 -7.62
CA VAL A 98 0.82 -2.99 -6.93
C VAL A 98 0.21 -3.99 -7.90
N THR A 99 0.52 -5.26 -7.66
CA THR A 99 -0.21 -6.39 -8.24
C THR A 99 -1.07 -7.01 -7.15
N ILE A 100 -2.24 -7.52 -7.49
CA ILE A 100 -3.17 -8.07 -6.50
C ILE A 100 -3.58 -9.47 -6.98
N THR A 101 -2.95 -10.47 -6.40
CA THR A 101 -2.97 -11.87 -6.88
C THR A 101 -3.83 -12.77 -6.01
N SER A 102 -4.34 -12.27 -4.89
CA SER A 102 -5.19 -13.01 -3.96
C SER A 102 -6.24 -12.13 -3.28
N GLN A 103 -7.29 -12.78 -2.76
CA GLN A 103 -8.32 -12.10 -1.96
C GLN A 103 -7.73 -11.55 -0.66
N GLU A 104 -6.83 -12.30 -0.02
CA GLU A 104 -6.19 -11.90 1.23
C GLU A 104 -5.32 -10.64 1.05
N GLU A 105 -4.66 -10.51 -0.09
CA GLU A 105 -3.88 -9.32 -0.46
C GLU A 105 -4.79 -8.12 -0.71
N GLN A 106 -5.88 -8.30 -1.47
CA GLN A 106 -6.89 -7.27 -1.69
C GLN A 106 -7.45 -6.77 -0.34
N GLU A 107 -7.89 -7.67 0.53
CA GLU A 107 -8.42 -7.33 1.85
C GLU A 107 -7.36 -6.65 2.74
N PHE A 108 -6.08 -7.02 2.60
CA PHE A 108 -4.99 -6.39 3.32
C PHE A 108 -4.80 -4.93 2.88
N ILE A 109 -4.76 -4.68 1.58
CA ILE A 109 -4.67 -3.34 0.96
C ILE A 109 -5.84 -2.48 1.46
N GLU A 110 -7.07 -2.99 1.33
CA GLU A 110 -8.30 -2.36 1.78
C GLU A 110 -8.27 -1.94 3.25
N ASN A 111 -7.76 -2.81 4.12
CA ASN A 111 -7.77 -2.59 5.56
C ASN A 111 -6.59 -1.78 6.08
N SER A 112 -5.57 -1.54 5.26
CA SER A 112 -4.37 -0.86 5.70
C SER A 112 -4.67 0.61 6.05
N GLN A 113 -4.26 1.02 7.26
CA GLN A 113 -4.59 2.33 7.83
C GLN A 113 -3.92 3.50 7.09
N ASN A 114 -2.91 3.24 6.26
CA ASN A 114 -2.31 4.26 5.40
C ASN A 114 -3.10 4.45 4.09
N LEU A 115 -3.84 3.43 3.63
CA LEU A 115 -4.72 3.49 2.46
C LEU A 115 -6.12 4.02 2.83
N ARG A 116 -6.60 3.67 4.02
CA ARG A 116 -7.79 4.28 4.61
C ARG A 116 -7.36 5.57 5.28
N GLN A 117 -7.52 6.73 4.64
CA GLN A 117 -7.57 8.00 5.38
C GLN A 117 -8.78 7.98 6.34
N LEU A 118 -8.65 7.28 7.47
CA LEU A 118 -9.54 7.42 8.60
C LEU A 118 -9.12 8.72 9.26
N ASP A 119 -9.96 9.74 9.17
CA ASP A 119 -9.87 10.89 10.07
C ASP A 119 -9.97 10.36 11.51
N GLN A 120 -8.81 10.16 12.15
CA GLN A 120 -8.70 9.61 13.50
C GLN A 120 -9.28 10.56 14.57
N ASN A 121 -9.78 11.74 14.19
CA ASN A 121 -10.39 12.73 15.09
C ASN A 121 -11.91 12.86 14.94
N SER A 122 -12.54 12.09 14.03
CA SER A 122 -13.99 12.10 13.87
C SER A 122 -14.65 11.17 14.89
N ASN A 123 -15.13 11.75 15.99
CA ASN A 123 -15.99 11.07 16.97
C ASN A 123 -17.41 10.78 16.42
N ARG A 124 -17.59 10.80 15.09
CA ARG A 124 -18.88 10.58 14.46
C ARG A 124 -18.92 9.18 13.87
N GLU A 125 -19.86 8.41 14.40
CA GLU A 125 -20.48 7.24 13.79
C GLU A 125 -20.64 7.45 12.28
N GLU A 126 -19.86 6.72 11.48
CA GLU A 126 -19.93 6.61 10.01
C GLU A 126 -20.50 7.83 9.25
N VAL A 127 -19.80 8.97 9.30
CA VAL A 127 -20.18 10.15 8.50
C VAL A 127 -19.29 10.23 7.26
N PHE A 128 -19.74 9.63 6.16
CA PHE A 128 -19.47 10.07 4.78
C PHE A 128 -18.04 10.58 4.46
N VAL A 129 -16.99 9.81 4.80
CA VAL A 129 -15.60 10.04 4.34
C VAL A 129 -15.21 9.09 3.19
N ARG A 130 -16.20 8.45 2.54
CA ARG A 130 -15.96 7.70 1.29
C ARG A 130 -15.88 8.61 0.06
N SER A 131 -16.48 9.80 0.11
CA SER A 131 -16.52 10.73 -1.04
C SER A 131 -15.26 11.57 -1.26
N GLN A 132 -14.14 11.25 -0.59
CA GLN A 132 -12.85 11.93 -0.75
C GLN A 132 -11.67 10.95 -0.93
N LEU A 133 -11.95 9.65 -1.06
CA LEU A 133 -10.93 8.70 -1.45
C LEU A 133 -10.83 8.74 -2.98
N ASN A 134 -9.70 9.23 -3.47
CA ASN A 134 -9.40 9.24 -4.89
C ASN A 134 -9.02 7.84 -5.34
N SER A 135 -9.35 7.46 -6.58
CA SER A 135 -8.95 6.18 -7.14
C SER A 135 -7.42 6.06 -7.24
N ALA A 136 -6.91 4.82 -7.24
CA ALA A 136 -5.47 4.57 -7.26
C ALA A 136 -5.04 3.60 -8.37
N TRP A 137 -4.06 3.99 -9.18
CA TRP A 137 -3.46 3.14 -10.22
C TRP A 137 -2.85 1.86 -9.64
N ILE A 138 -3.02 0.76 -10.38
CA ILE A 138 -2.42 -0.56 -10.10
C ILE A 138 -1.67 -1.08 -11.32
N GLY A 139 -0.96 -2.20 -11.18
CA GLY A 139 -0.09 -2.77 -12.20
C GLY A 139 -0.77 -3.47 -13.38
N ALA A 140 -2.10 -3.40 -13.49
CA ALA A 140 -2.90 -4.08 -14.50
C ALA A 140 -2.98 -3.27 -15.80
N SER A 141 -2.86 -3.95 -16.95
CA SER A 141 -3.08 -3.35 -18.27
C SER A 141 -3.36 -4.41 -19.33
N ASP A 142 -4.15 -4.07 -20.32
CA ASP A 142 -4.35 -4.83 -21.56
C ASP A 142 -3.86 -4.07 -22.82
N ALA A 143 -3.13 -2.96 -22.66
CA ALA A 143 -2.61 -2.11 -23.75
C ALA A 143 -1.77 -2.84 -24.81
N ARG A 144 -1.30 -4.06 -24.50
CA ARG A 144 -0.60 -4.93 -25.44
C ARG A 144 -1.57 -5.64 -26.39
N ASN A 145 -2.69 -6.13 -25.87
CA ASN A 145 -3.72 -6.88 -26.59
C ASN A 145 -5.08 -6.60 -25.95
N GLU A 146 -5.90 -5.80 -26.63
CA GLU A 146 -7.26 -5.44 -26.20
C GLU A 146 -8.07 -6.64 -25.66
N GLY A 147 -8.61 -6.49 -24.46
CA GLY A 147 -9.39 -7.52 -23.78
C GLY A 147 -8.58 -8.67 -23.19
N ILE A 148 -7.24 -8.59 -23.15
CA ILE A 148 -6.36 -9.54 -22.46
C ILE A 148 -5.58 -8.80 -21.37
N TRP A 149 -6.10 -8.88 -20.15
CA TRP A 149 -5.57 -8.16 -19.01
C TRP A 149 -4.43 -8.91 -18.34
N GLU A 150 -3.30 -8.21 -18.19
CA GLU A 150 -2.04 -8.73 -17.68
C GLU A 150 -1.55 -7.89 -16.49
N TRP A 151 -0.88 -8.53 -15.54
CA TRP A 151 0.03 -7.81 -14.63
C TRP A 151 1.32 -7.46 -15.39
N VAL A 152 1.49 -6.17 -15.72
CA VAL A 152 2.58 -5.69 -16.59
C VAL A 152 3.74 -5.03 -15.82
N VAL A 153 3.75 -5.18 -14.50
CA VAL A 153 4.81 -4.72 -13.57
C VAL A 153 5.08 -5.79 -12.50
N GLY A 154 6.13 -5.58 -11.70
CA GLY A 154 6.43 -6.48 -10.58
C GLY A 154 6.98 -7.86 -10.99
N PRO A 155 7.25 -8.74 -10.02
CA PRO A 155 7.69 -10.12 -10.27
C PRO A 155 6.69 -10.94 -11.11
N GLU A 156 5.43 -10.53 -11.18
CA GLU A 156 4.35 -11.12 -11.97
C GLU A 156 4.63 -11.02 -13.48
N THR A 157 5.40 -10.00 -13.90
CA THR A 157 5.79 -9.82 -15.32
C THR A 157 6.61 -10.97 -15.86
N GLU A 158 7.44 -11.61 -15.02
CA GLU A 158 8.27 -12.74 -15.43
C GLU A 158 7.42 -13.96 -15.83
N LYS A 159 6.16 -13.99 -15.40
CA LYS A 159 5.18 -15.03 -15.71
C LYS A 159 4.22 -14.63 -16.85
N GLY A 160 4.26 -13.38 -17.32
CA GLY A 160 3.27 -12.84 -18.25
C GLY A 160 1.85 -13.10 -17.75
N MET A 161 1.62 -12.78 -16.47
CA MET A 161 0.43 -13.26 -15.75
C MET A 161 -0.84 -12.58 -16.25
N GLN A 162 -1.48 -13.23 -17.23
CA GLN A 162 -2.85 -12.97 -17.62
C GLN A 162 -3.77 -13.34 -16.47
N PHE A 163 -4.70 -12.44 -16.13
CA PHE A 163 -5.65 -12.66 -15.04
C PHE A 163 -7.11 -12.51 -15.49
N TRP A 164 -7.37 -11.91 -16.65
CA TRP A 164 -8.72 -11.71 -17.17
C TRP A 164 -8.77 -11.66 -18.71
N ILE A 165 -9.85 -12.18 -19.30
CA ILE A 165 -10.12 -12.10 -20.75
C ILE A 165 -11.54 -11.58 -20.99
N GLY A 166 -11.67 -10.59 -21.86
CA GLY A 166 -12.93 -9.97 -22.27
C GLY A 166 -13.16 -8.60 -21.62
N LYS A 167 -14.33 -8.02 -21.91
CA LYS A 167 -14.80 -6.76 -21.32
C LYS A 167 -15.59 -7.07 -20.04
N SER A 168 -16.67 -6.32 -19.78
CA SER A 168 -17.53 -6.47 -18.61
C SER A 168 -18.30 -7.79 -18.59
N ASP A 169 -18.36 -8.48 -19.73
CA ASP A 169 -18.88 -9.84 -19.93
C ASP A 169 -17.79 -10.92 -19.97
N GLY A 170 -16.54 -10.55 -19.67
CA GLY A 170 -15.39 -11.43 -19.62
C GLY A 170 -15.34 -12.33 -18.39
N ASP A 171 -14.26 -13.10 -18.30
CA ASP A 171 -14.02 -14.05 -17.21
C ASP A 171 -12.57 -13.99 -16.72
N PRO A 172 -12.35 -14.27 -15.41
CA PRO A 172 -11.00 -14.42 -14.90
C PRO A 172 -10.34 -15.66 -15.49
N ILE A 173 -9.03 -15.61 -15.68
CA ILE A 173 -8.25 -16.82 -15.97
C ILE A 173 -8.46 -17.82 -14.82
N LYS A 174 -8.65 -19.10 -15.17
CA LYS A 174 -8.95 -20.15 -14.19
C LYS A 174 -7.93 -20.14 -13.04
N ASN A 175 -8.45 -20.08 -11.81
CA ASN A 175 -7.68 -20.03 -10.55
C ASN A 175 -6.78 -18.80 -10.37
N VAL A 176 -7.02 -17.73 -11.14
CA VAL A 176 -6.36 -16.44 -10.95
C VAL A 176 -7.35 -15.47 -10.33
N TYR A 177 -6.88 -14.69 -9.36
CA TYR A 177 -7.71 -13.70 -8.69
C TYR A 177 -8.03 -12.52 -9.61
N SER A 178 -9.26 -12.02 -9.51
CA SER A 178 -9.68 -10.76 -10.11
C SER A 178 -10.73 -10.10 -9.22
N ASN A 179 -10.73 -8.76 -9.20
CA ASN A 179 -11.67 -7.97 -8.42
C ASN A 179 -12.25 -6.79 -9.21
N TRP A 180 -12.41 -6.94 -10.53
CA TRP A 180 -13.19 -5.99 -11.35
C TRP A 180 -14.57 -5.74 -10.74
N ARG A 181 -15.12 -4.54 -10.97
CA ARG A 181 -16.50 -4.24 -10.62
C ARG A 181 -17.45 -5.19 -11.36
N ASP A 182 -18.23 -5.93 -10.59
CA ASP A 182 -18.96 -7.11 -11.06
C ASP A 182 -19.94 -6.75 -12.21
N ASN A 183 -19.78 -7.42 -13.36
CA ASN A 183 -20.62 -7.27 -14.56
C ASN A 183 -20.67 -5.86 -15.17
N VAL A 184 -19.77 -4.97 -14.77
CA VAL A 184 -19.67 -3.62 -15.32
C VAL A 184 -18.25 -3.27 -15.75
N GLN A 185 -17.22 -3.97 -15.27
CA GLN A 185 -15.83 -3.71 -15.63
C GLN A 185 -15.04 -4.98 -15.95
N PRO A 186 -13.98 -4.89 -16.78
CA PRO A 186 -13.53 -3.70 -17.54
C PRO A 186 -14.44 -3.42 -18.74
N ASP A 187 -14.86 -2.19 -19.01
CA ASP A 187 -15.80 -1.86 -20.09
C ASP A 187 -15.17 -1.28 -21.35
N ASP A 188 -13.86 -1.02 -21.32
CA ASP A 188 -13.10 -0.37 -22.37
C ASP A 188 -13.82 0.91 -22.83
N GLY A 189 -14.05 1.81 -21.87
CA GLY A 189 -14.79 3.04 -22.09
C GLY A 189 -14.19 3.87 -23.23
N ARG A 190 -15.04 4.30 -24.17
CA ARG A 190 -14.61 5.05 -25.37
C ARG A 190 -13.60 4.32 -26.27
N GLU A 191 -13.43 3.00 -26.12
CA GLU A 191 -12.50 2.18 -26.91
C GLU A 191 -11.02 2.61 -26.74
N GLY A 192 -10.56 2.69 -25.50
CA GLY A 192 -9.17 3.06 -25.17
C GLY A 192 -8.82 3.06 -23.68
N GLU A 193 -9.56 2.33 -22.85
CA GLU A 193 -9.30 2.27 -21.41
C GLU A 193 -8.38 1.09 -21.05
N ASP A 194 -7.08 1.24 -21.32
CA ASP A 194 -6.16 0.09 -21.24
C ASP A 194 -5.48 -0.14 -19.87
N TYR A 195 -5.86 0.59 -18.82
CA TYR A 195 -5.11 0.64 -17.55
C TYR A 195 -5.99 0.52 -16.31
N GLY A 196 -5.65 -0.43 -15.43
CA GLY A 196 -6.43 -0.73 -14.24
C GLY A 196 -6.14 0.21 -13.07
N HIS A 197 -7.18 0.51 -12.30
CA HIS A 197 -7.10 1.21 -11.02
C HIS A 197 -8.10 0.62 -10.02
N ILE A 198 -7.84 0.81 -8.72
CA ILE A 198 -8.84 0.59 -7.68
C ILE A 198 -9.78 1.80 -7.67
N SER A 199 -11.07 1.53 -7.88
CA SER A 199 -12.13 2.52 -7.71
C SER A 199 -12.46 2.67 -6.22
N LEU A 200 -12.14 3.84 -5.64
CA LEU A 200 -12.49 4.14 -4.24
C LEU A 200 -13.81 4.90 -4.09
N TYR A 201 -14.40 5.32 -5.21
CA TYR A 201 -15.67 6.05 -5.27
C TYR A 201 -16.90 5.14 -5.26
N SER A 202 -16.76 3.85 -5.61
CA SER A 202 -17.91 2.97 -5.79
C SER A 202 -18.59 2.64 -4.45
N GLN A 203 -19.92 2.57 -4.45
CA GLN A 203 -20.67 2.00 -3.31
C GLN A 203 -20.35 0.51 -3.09
N GLU A 204 -19.72 -0.12 -4.09
CA GLU A 204 -19.30 -1.53 -4.16
C GLU A 204 -17.93 -1.79 -3.49
N GLY A 205 -17.22 -0.74 -3.04
CA GLY A 205 -15.94 -0.87 -2.33
C GLY A 205 -14.71 -0.76 -3.25
N PHE A 206 -13.57 -1.31 -2.81
CA PHE A 206 -12.24 -1.26 -3.48
C PHE A 206 -12.15 -2.21 -4.70
N LYS A 207 -13.18 -2.20 -5.54
CA LYS A 207 -13.25 -2.93 -6.80
C LYS A 207 -12.42 -2.24 -7.88
N TRP A 208 -12.04 -2.97 -8.92
CA TRP A 208 -11.21 -2.43 -9.99
C TRP A 208 -12.03 -1.88 -11.15
N ASN A 209 -11.45 -0.91 -11.83
CA ASN A 209 -12.01 -0.24 -12.99
C ASN A 209 -10.86 0.06 -13.98
N ASP A 210 -11.12 0.02 -15.26
CA ASP A 210 -10.19 0.40 -16.31
C ASP A 210 -10.32 1.89 -16.64
N ASN A 211 -9.32 2.42 -17.33
CA ASN A 211 -9.23 3.85 -17.64
C ASN A 211 -8.16 4.13 -18.71
N ASP A 212 -8.29 5.26 -19.41
CA ASP A 212 -7.35 5.74 -20.42
C ASP A 212 -6.16 6.40 -19.71
N VAL A 213 -4.95 6.11 -20.19
CA VAL A 213 -3.70 6.69 -19.69
C VAL A 213 -3.68 8.23 -19.68
N ASN A 214 -4.46 8.87 -20.54
CA ASN A 214 -4.54 10.32 -20.69
C ASN A 214 -5.79 10.95 -20.05
N ASP A 215 -6.71 10.16 -19.50
CA ASP A 215 -7.93 10.72 -18.93
C ASP A 215 -7.64 11.40 -17.59
N ARG A 216 -7.33 12.71 -17.65
CA ARG A 216 -7.19 13.60 -16.49
C ARG A 216 -8.53 13.97 -15.83
N TYR A 217 -9.65 13.55 -16.40
CA TYR A 217 -10.97 13.64 -15.76
C TYR A 217 -11.28 12.41 -14.93
N SER A 218 -10.47 11.36 -15.06
CA SER A 218 -10.58 10.21 -14.18
C SER A 218 -10.24 10.60 -12.76
N GLU A 219 -11.04 10.13 -11.81
CA GLU A 219 -10.87 10.41 -10.39
C GLU A 219 -9.62 9.71 -9.80
N VAL A 220 -8.69 9.27 -10.65
CA VAL A 220 -7.44 8.60 -10.30
C VAL A 220 -6.34 9.63 -10.06
N SER A 221 -6.17 10.01 -8.80
CA SER A 221 -5.11 10.93 -8.37
C SER A 221 -4.20 10.30 -7.32
N GLN A 222 -4.10 8.97 -7.35
CA GLN A 222 -3.25 8.19 -6.49
C GLN A 222 -2.66 7.00 -7.25
N TYR A 223 -1.64 6.39 -6.68
CA TYR A 223 -1.13 5.08 -7.09
C TYR A 223 -0.60 4.31 -5.88
N ILE A 224 -0.68 2.98 -5.95
CA ILE A 224 -0.16 2.12 -4.89
C ILE A 224 1.14 1.49 -5.37
N VAL A 225 2.19 1.69 -4.59
CA VAL A 225 3.51 1.09 -4.81
C VAL A 225 3.64 -0.15 -3.94
N GLU A 226 4.05 -1.25 -4.53
CA GLU A 226 4.40 -2.50 -3.86
C GLU A 226 5.92 -2.68 -3.89
N TYR A 227 6.45 -3.23 -2.79
CA TYR A 227 7.83 -3.66 -2.65
C TYR A 227 7.85 -5.12 -2.16
N THR A 228 8.41 -6.03 -2.95
CA THR A 228 8.33 -7.47 -2.70
C THR A 228 9.69 -8.06 -2.31
N ASP A 229 9.76 -8.64 -1.11
CA ASP A 229 10.95 -9.28 -0.54
C ASP A 229 10.69 -10.78 -0.35
N CYS A 230 11.32 -11.60 -1.20
CA CYS A 230 11.19 -13.06 -1.21
C CYS A 230 12.53 -13.73 -0.90
N PRO A 231 13.00 -13.74 0.37
CA PRO A 231 14.34 -14.20 0.72
C PRO A 231 14.61 -15.71 0.51
N ASN A 232 13.59 -16.49 0.13
CA ASN A 232 13.66 -17.96 0.01
C ASN A 232 13.46 -18.47 -1.44
N GLN A 233 13.67 -17.64 -2.47
CA GLN A 233 13.47 -18.03 -3.89
C GLN A 233 14.77 -18.34 -4.66
N ASP A 234 15.92 -18.47 -3.98
CA ASP A 234 17.20 -18.93 -4.56
C ASP A 234 17.37 -20.47 -4.52
#